data_AF-A0A2N0NEC3-F1
#
_entry.id   AF-A0A2N0NEC3-F1
#
_cell.length_a   1.000
_cell.length_b   1.000
_cell.length_c   1.000
_cell.angle_alpha   90.00
_cell.angle_beta   90.00
_cell.angle_gamma   90.00
#
_symmetry.space_group_name_H-M   'P 1'
#
loop_
_entity.id
_entity.type
_entity.pdbx_description
1 polymer ?
#
loop_
_entity_poly.entity_id
_entity_poly.type
_entity_poly.pdbx_seq_one_letter_code
_entity_poly.pdbx_strand_id
1 'polypeptide(L)' 'MIEDIKFMTVSCKFGAIAQRKFLEQKYPIHPLYSRELYNTIQRFRLTKESLLNDAAKLSNWLDNQKEIDSRIIN' A
#
# COMPACT_ATOMS: atom_id res chain seq x y z
N MET A 1 16.34 -9.24 1.76
CA MET A 1 14.94 -9.62 2.09
C MET A 1 13.93 -8.55 1.66
N ILE A 2 13.98 -7.30 2.14
CA ILE A 2 13.00 -6.25 1.80
C ILE A 2 12.97 -5.91 0.29
N GLU A 3 14.13 -5.77 -0.36
CA GLU A 3 14.17 -5.51 -1.82
C GLU A 3 13.60 -6.68 -2.65
N ASP A 4 13.80 -7.92 -2.20
CA ASP A 4 13.16 -9.08 -2.85
C ASP A 4 11.64 -9.03 -2.65
N ILE A 5 11.15 -8.67 -1.46
CA ILE A 5 9.71 -8.50 -1.20
C ILE A 5 9.13 -7.42 -2.13
N LYS A 6 9.83 -6.30 -2.30
CA LYS A 6 9.43 -5.22 -3.21
C LYS A 6 9.37 -5.70 -4.66
N PHE A 7 10.42 -6.36 -5.14
CA PHE A 7 10.49 -6.90 -6.50
C PHE A 7 9.37 -7.93 -6.76
N MET A 8 9.21 -8.89 -5.85
CA MET A 8 8.16 -9.91 -5.96
C MET A 8 6.75 -9.31 -5.91
N THR A 9 6.55 -8.26 -5.11
CA THR A 9 5.24 -7.60 -4.97
C THR A 9 4.92 -6.71 -6.16
N VAL A 10 5.84 -5.84 -6.57
CA VAL A 10 5.61 -4.81 -7.60
C VAL A 10 5.82 -5.34 -9.01
N SER A 11 6.94 -6.04 -9.24
CA SER A 11 7.33 -6.51 -10.57
C SER A 11 6.71 -7.87 -10.90
N CYS A 12 6.81 -8.84 -9.99
CA CYS A 12 6.31 -10.21 -10.25
C CYS A 12 4.84 -10.42 -9.88
N LYS A 13 4.23 -9.49 -9.13
CA LYS A 13 2.84 -9.59 -8.62
C LYS A 13 2.55 -10.90 -7.85
N PHE A 14 3.54 -11.43 -7.14
CA PHE A 14 3.41 -12.67 -6.38
C PHE A 14 2.43 -12.52 -5.21
N GLY A 15 1.68 -13.60 -4.95
CA GLY A 15 0.87 -13.74 -3.74
C GLY A 15 1.72 -13.96 -2.48
N ALA A 16 1.20 -13.59 -1.31
CA ALA A 16 1.94 -13.63 -0.05
C ALA A 16 2.49 -15.03 0.30
N ILE A 17 1.75 -16.10 -0.03
CA ILE A 17 2.19 -17.48 0.20
C ILE A 17 3.42 -17.82 -0.65
N ALA A 18 3.42 -17.44 -1.93
CA ALA A 18 4.54 -17.68 -2.84
C ALA A 18 5.78 -16.89 -2.41
N GLN A 19 5.59 -15.62 -2.03
CA GLN A 19 6.68 -14.79 -1.49
C GLN A 19 7.25 -15.40 -0.21
N ARG A 20 6.40 -15.85 0.72
CA ARG A 20 6.83 -16.49 1.96
C ARG A 20 7.72 -17.70 1.70
N LYS A 21 7.25 -18.65 0.87
CA LYS A 21 8.02 -19.86 0.53
C LYS A 21 9.36 -19.52 -0.11
N PHE A 22 9.38 -18.54 -1.02
CA PHE A 22 10.62 -18.09 -1.65
C PHE A 22 11.62 -17.50 -0.63
N LEU A 23 11.14 -16.68 0.31
CA LEU A 23 11.99 -16.06 1.32
C LEU A 23 12.49 -17.06 2.37
N GLU A 24 11.66 -18.01 2.78
CA GLU A 24 12.06 -19.11 3.68
C GLU A 24 13.18 -19.96 3.07
N GLN A 25 13.14 -20.18 1.74
CA GLN A 25 14.19 -20.90 1.02
C GLN A 25 15.46 -20.08 0.81
N LYS A 26 15.32 -18.80 0.44
CA LYS A 26 16.46 -17.91 0.14
C LYS A 26 17.18 -17.43 1.40
N TYR A 27 16.47 -17.32 2.53
CA TYR A 27 16.98 -16.80 3.80
C TYR A 27 16.64 -17.73 4.99
N PRO A 28 17.17 -18.97 5.01
CA PRO A 28 16.75 -19.99 5.98
C PRO A 28 17.12 -19.67 7.44
N ILE A 29 18.10 -18.80 7.67
CA ILE A 29 18.58 -18.41 9.01
C ILE A 29 17.82 -17.18 9.54
N HIS A 30 17.04 -16.51 8.69
CA HIS A 30 16.36 -15.27 9.05
C HIS A 30 14.89 -15.56 9.41
N PRO A 31 14.48 -15.34 10.67
CA PRO A 31 13.11 -15.59 11.06
C PRO A 31 12.16 -14.69 10.28
N LEU A 32 11.22 -15.32 9.57
CA LEU A 32 10.23 -14.63 8.76
C LEU A 32 8.90 -14.56 9.51
N TYR A 33 8.62 -13.42 10.12
CA TYR A 33 7.37 -13.20 10.84
C TYR A 33 6.26 -12.87 9.86
N SER A 34 5.17 -13.67 9.88
CA SER A 34 4.02 -13.49 8.99
C SER A 34 3.52 -12.04 9.01
N ARG A 35 3.33 -11.45 10.20
CA ARG A 35 2.80 -10.09 10.35
C ARG A 35 3.68 -9.04 9.65
N GLU A 36 4.98 -9.12 9.84
CA GLU A 36 5.94 -8.19 9.23
C GLU A 36 5.99 -8.36 7.69
N LEU A 37 5.94 -9.60 7.21
CA LEU A 37 5.86 -9.90 5.79
C LEU A 37 4.60 -9.31 5.16
N TYR A 38 3.42 -9.56 5.75
CA TYR A 38 2.15 -9.03 5.25
C TYR A 38 2.11 -7.51 5.25
N ASN A 39 2.57 -6.86 6.34
CA ASN A 39 2.66 -5.40 6.42
C ASN A 39 3.57 -4.83 5.33
N THR A 40 4.71 -5.47 5.09
CA THR A 40 5.67 -5.05 4.06
C THR A 40 5.09 -5.22 2.66
N ILE A 41 4.45 -6.35 2.38
CA ILE A 41 3.75 -6.58 1.11
C ILE A 41 2.66 -5.51 0.91
N GLN A 42 1.86 -5.22 1.94
CA GLN A 42 0.81 -4.21 1.87
C GLN A 42 1.37 -2.81 1.58
N ARG A 43 2.47 -2.42 2.23
CA ARG A 43 3.17 -1.17 1.95
C ARG A 43 3.59 -1.03 0.49
N PHE A 44 4.07 -2.11 -0.14
CA PHE A 44 4.45 -2.08 -1.54
C PHE A 44 3.28 -2.24 -2.52
N ARG A 45 2.18 -2.86 -2.10
CA ARG A 45 0.93 -2.95 -2.88
C ARG A 45 0.16 -1.64 -2.92
N LEU A 46 0.24 -0.84 -1.85
CA LEU A 46 -0.27 0.52 -1.83
C LEU A 46 0.60 1.38 -2.76
N THR A 47 0.34 1.28 -4.05
CA THR A 47 0.92 2.17 -5.06
C THR A 47 0.38 3.58 -4.83
N LYS A 48 1.15 4.59 -5.26
CA LYS A 48 0.80 6.03 -5.22
C LYS A 48 -0.65 6.35 -5.62
N GLU A 49 -1.30 5.50 -6.43
CA GLU A 49 -2.71 5.62 -6.80
C GLU A 49 -3.70 5.50 -5.63
N SER A 50 -3.43 4.68 -4.62
CA SER A 50 -4.30 4.62 -3.43
C SER A 50 -4.18 5.89 -2.59
N LEU A 51 -2.96 6.44 -2.48
CA LEU A 51 -2.70 7.72 -1.81
C LEU A 51 -3.29 8.90 -2.60
N LEU A 52 -3.29 8.84 -3.94
CA LEU A 52 -3.96 9.83 -4.79
C LEU A 52 -5.48 9.78 -4.67
N ASN A 53 -6.08 8.60 -4.49
CA ASN A 53 -7.52 8.47 -4.28
C ASN A 53 -7.94 9.16 -2.96
N ASP A 54 -7.19 8.96 -1.88
CA ASP A 54 -7.48 9.61 -0.60
C ASP A 54 -7.24 11.13 -0.65
N ALA A 55 -6.17 11.58 -1.33
CA ALA A 55 -5.92 13.02 -1.54
C ALA A 55 -6.99 13.68 -2.44
N ALA A 56 -7.41 13.01 -3.52
CA ALA A 56 -8.46 13.50 -4.42
C ALA A 56 -9.83 13.53 -3.73
N LYS A 57 -10.16 12.52 -2.91
CA LYS A 57 -11.37 12.53 -2.07
C LYS A 57 -11.36 13.68 -1.08
N LEU A 58 -10.22 13.94 -0.43
CA LEU A 58 -10.07 15.05 0.50
C LEU A 58 -10.21 16.41 -0.21
N SER A 59 -9.62 16.57 -1.40
CA SER A 59 -9.77 17.78 -2.23
C SER A 59 -11.23 18.01 -2.61
N ASN A 60 -11.91 17.00 -3.16
CA ASN A 60 -13.31 17.09 -3.54
C ASN A 60 -14.22 17.40 -2.34
N TRP A 61 -13.90 16.87 -1.15
CA TRP A 61 -14.62 17.21 0.08
C TRP A 61 -14.44 18.68 0.48
N LEU A 62 -13.21 19.21 0.40
CA LEU A 62 -12.92 20.61 0.70
C LEU A 62 -13.60 21.58 -0.27
N ASP A 63 -13.65 21.25 -1.56
CA ASP A 63 -14.30 22.08 -2.57
C ASP A 63 -15.83 22.09 -2.37
N ASN A 64 -16.43 20.95 -2.01
CA ASN A 64 -17.85 20.87 -1.66
C ASN A 64 -18.19 21.69 -0.39
N GLN A 65 -17.31 21.75 0.61
CA GLN A 65 -17.53 22.59 1.79
C GLN A 65 -17.56 24.08 1.43
N LYS A 66 -16.64 24.53 0.57
CA LYS A 66 -16.60 25.93 0.11
C LYS A 66 -17.85 26.32 -0.69
N GLU A 67 -18.39 25.40 -1.49
CA GLU A 67 -19.63 25.62 -2.22
C GLU A 67 -20.83 25.75 -1.27
N ILE A 68 -20.89 24.93 -0.22
CA ILE A 68 -21.93 24.98 0.81
C ILE A 68 -21.84 26.31 1.60
N ASP A 69 -20.65 26.69 2.06
CA ASP A 69 -20.43 27.93 2.79
C ASP A 69 -20.78 29.17 1.95
N SER A 70 -20.47 29.15 0.65
CA SER A 70 -20.80 30.25 -0.27
C SER A 70 -22.31 30.41 -0.51
N ARG A 71 -23.11 29.34 -0.35
CA ARG A 71 -24.58 29.38 -0.47
C ARG A 71 -25.27 29.84 0.81
N ILE A 72 -24.58 29.85 1.95
CA ILE A 72 -25.11 30.32 3.24
C ILE A 72 -24.91 31.84 3.40
N ILE A 73 -23.96 32.43 2.66
CA ILE A 73 -23.57 33.84 2.80
C ILE A 73 -24.22 34.76 1.75
N ASN A 74 -24.94 34.22 0.75
CA ASN A 74 -25.78 34.97 -0.20
C ASN A 74 -27.26 34.78 0.10
#